data_AF-A0A1J3GBZ4-F1
#
_entry.id   AF-A0A1J3GBZ4-F1
#
_cell.length_a   1.000
_cell.length_b   1.000
_cell.length_c   1.000
_cell.angle_alpha   90.00
_cell.angle_beta   90.00
_cell.angle_gamma   90.00
#
_symmetry.space_group_name_H-M   'P 1'
#
loop_
_entity.id
_entity.type
_entity.pdbx_description
1 polymer ?
#
loop_
_entity_poly.entity_id
_entity_poly.type
_entity_poly.pdbx_seq_one_letter_code
_entity_poly.pdbx_strand_id
1 'polypeptide(L)'
;SRSASIQLHLHLERKEAWELFKSKVGDNTLRRDPYIKDLAKKVAKECCGLPLALNVIGETMASKTMVQEWKNALVVLTKSAAEFPDMENKILPILKCSYDSLVDENIKSCFLY
;
A
#
# COMPACT_ATOMS: atom_id res chain seq x y z
N SER A 1 -20.81 9.89 -21.29
CA SER A 1 -19.57 10.47 -21.86
C SER A 1 -18.86 11.24 -20.77
N ARG A 2 -17.51 11.15 -20.73
CA ARG A 2 -16.58 11.47 -19.63
C ARG A 2 -16.49 10.30 -18.63
N SER A 3 -15.83 9.16 -18.93
CA SER A 3 -14.39 9.03 -19.22
C SER A 3 -13.56 10.07 -18.47
N ALA A 4 -13.60 10.01 -17.14
CA ALA A 4 -12.55 10.56 -16.32
C ALA A 4 -11.42 9.53 -16.35
N SER A 5 -10.37 9.88 -17.08
CA SER A 5 -9.11 9.17 -17.21
C SER A 5 -8.67 8.59 -15.87
N ILE A 6 -8.76 7.26 -15.74
CA ILE A 6 -8.05 6.55 -14.70
C ILE A 6 -6.58 6.61 -15.10
N GLN A 7 -5.87 7.65 -14.68
CA GLN A 7 -4.41 7.61 -14.63
C GLN A 7 -4.06 6.59 -13.54
N LEU A 8 -3.98 5.31 -13.93
CA LEU A 8 -3.63 4.22 -13.04
C LEU A 8 -2.13 4.33 -12.73
N HIS A 9 -1.83 5.14 -11.72
CA HIS A 9 -0.50 5.24 -11.14
C HIS A 9 -0.25 3.94 -10.38
N LEU A 10 0.72 3.12 -10.82
CA LEU A 10 1.30 2.03 -10.02
C LEU A 10 1.85 2.50 -8.66
N HIS A 11 1.90 3.82 -8.45
CA HIS A 11 2.37 4.48 -7.26
C HIS A 11 1.40 5.62 -6.90
N LEU A 12 0.58 5.43 -5.87
CA LEU A 12 -0.35 6.44 -5.35
C LEU A 12 0.39 7.57 -4.63
N GLU A 13 -0.15 8.78 -4.73
CA GLU A 13 0.36 9.87 -3.90
C GLU A 13 0.08 9.61 -2.42
N ARG A 14 0.89 10.21 -1.52
CA ARG A 14 0.80 9.96 -0.06
C ARG A 14 -0.61 10.06 0.51
N LYS A 15 -1.43 11.00 0.01
CA LYS A 15 -2.81 11.18 0.48
C LYS A 15 -3.70 10.03 0.04
N GLU A 16 -3.66 9.66 -1.23
CA GLU A 16 -4.45 8.57 -1.80
C GLU A 16 -4.04 7.22 -1.21
N ALA A 17 -2.73 7.00 -1.05
CA ALA A 17 -2.18 5.81 -0.41
C ALA A 17 -2.70 5.66 1.03
N TRP A 18 -2.71 6.77 1.79
CA TRP A 18 -3.24 6.77 3.15
C TRP A 18 -4.74 6.47 3.20
N GLU A 19 -5.54 7.09 2.33
CA GLU A 19 -6.99 6.84 2.30
C GLU A 19 -7.31 5.40 1.88
N LEU A 20 -6.57 4.84 0.90
CA LEU A 20 -6.70 3.43 0.53
C LEU A 20 -6.35 2.52 1.70
N PHE A 21 -5.20 2.72 2.34
CA PHE A 21 -4.77 1.92 3.48
C PHE A 21 -5.78 1.97 4.64
N LYS A 22 -6.25 3.18 4.96
CA LYS A 22 -7.28 3.41 5.98
C LYS A 22 -8.57 2.65 5.66
N SER A 23 -8.99 2.62 4.39
CA SER A 23 -10.18 1.87 3.95
C SER A 23 -10.04 0.37 4.19
N LYS A 24 -8.81 -0.17 4.06
CA LYS A 24 -8.51 -1.59 4.22
C LYS A 24 -8.34 -2.02 5.68
N VAL A 25 -7.70 -1.18 6.50
CA VAL A 25 -7.57 -1.42 7.95
C VAL A 25 -8.92 -1.27 8.66
N GLY A 26 -9.74 -0.32 8.22
CA GLY A 26 -11.02 -0.01 8.82
C GLY A 26 -10.94 1.00 9.97
N ASP A 27 -11.93 1.89 10.02
CA ASP A 27 -12.01 2.99 10.98
C ASP A 27 -12.07 2.53 12.44
N ASN A 28 -12.70 1.37 12.70
CA ASN A 28 -12.84 0.83 14.06
C ASN A 28 -11.48 0.47 14.68
N THR A 29 -10.59 -0.13 13.90
CA THR A 29 -9.24 -0.50 14.34
C THR A 29 -8.40 0.75 14.60
N LEU A 30 -8.48 1.75 13.71
CA LEU A 30 -7.69 2.98 13.81
C LEU A 30 -8.14 3.94 14.92
N ARG A 31 -9.41 3.88 15.34
CA ARG A 31 -9.95 4.70 16.43
C ARG A 31 -9.71 4.11 17.82
N ARG A 32 -9.28 2.85 17.89
CA ARG A 32 -9.11 2.12 19.14
C ARG A 32 -8.01 2.68 20.02
N ASP A 33 -6.92 3.15 19.41
CA ASP A 33 -5.77 3.73 20.09
C ASP A 33 -5.08 4.78 19.19
N PRO A 34 -4.82 6.00 19.68
CA PRO A 34 -4.06 7.02 18.93
C PRO A 34 -2.69 6.53 18.44
N TYR A 35 -1.99 5.70 19.22
CA TYR A 35 -0.70 5.13 18.84
C TYR A 35 -0.84 4.15 17.68
N ILE A 36 -1.95 3.41 17.58
CA ILE A 36 -2.23 2.56 16.41
C ILE A 36 -2.37 3.41 15.16
N LYS A 37 -3.08 4.55 15.23
CA LYS A 37 -3.23 5.45 14.09
C LYS A 37 -1.88 5.99 13.59
N ASP A 38 -0.97 6.33 14.49
CA ASP A 38 0.36 6.83 14.11
C ASP A 38 1.27 5.73 13.55
N LEU A 39 1.19 4.51 14.09
CA LEU A 39 1.87 3.35 13.52
C LEU A 39 1.30 2.99 12.14
N ALA A 40 -0.02 3.07 11.97
CA ALA A 40 -0.68 2.81 10.69
C ALA A 40 -0.20 3.73 9.58
N LYS A 41 0.01 5.02 9.88
CA LYS A 41 0.60 5.96 8.90
C LYS A 41 2.02 5.57 8.51
N LYS A 42 2.82 5.06 9.47
CA LYS A 42 4.19 4.58 9.19
C LYS A 42 4.15 3.33 8.32
N VAL A 43 3.32 2.36 8.66
CA VAL A 43 3.12 1.14 7.86
C VAL A 43 2.68 1.49 6.43
N ALA A 44 1.69 2.38 6.27
CA ALA A 44 1.25 2.83 4.94
C ALA A 44 2.37 3.51 4.14
N LYS A 45 3.29 4.21 4.83
CA LYS A 45 4.47 4.82 4.20
C LYS A 45 5.46 3.76 3.70
N GLU A 46 5.69 2.69 4.47
CA GLU A 46 6.56 1.58 4.06
C GLU A 46 6.02 0.81 2.85
N CYS A 47 4.72 0.94 2.54
CA CYS A 47 4.14 0.37 1.31
C CYS A 47 4.48 1.17 0.04
N CYS A 48 5.20 2.29 0.14
CA CYS A 48 5.69 3.10 -0.98
C CYS A 48 4.62 3.40 -2.05
N GLY A 49 3.40 3.74 -1.63
CA GLY A 49 2.30 4.09 -2.54
C GLY A 49 1.78 2.94 -3.42
N LEU A 50 2.29 1.72 -3.29
CA LEU A 50 1.89 0.58 -4.13
C LEU A 50 0.49 0.09 -3.73
N PRO A 51 -0.53 0.17 -4.62
CA PRO A 51 -1.88 -0.27 -4.29
C PRO A 51 -1.96 -1.71 -3.75
N LEU A 52 -1.22 -2.62 -4.39
CA LEU A 52 -1.16 -4.03 -3.99
C LEU A 52 -0.63 -4.20 -2.55
N ALA A 53 0.48 -3.54 -2.23
CA ALA A 53 1.06 -3.61 -0.89
C ALA A 53 0.11 -2.98 0.16
N LEU A 54 -0.51 -1.84 -0.17
CA LEU A 54 -1.46 -1.17 0.72
C LEU A 54 -2.69 -2.05 0.98
N ASN A 55 -3.19 -2.76 -0.02
CA ASN A 55 -4.32 -3.69 0.11
C ASN A 55 -3.97 -4.86 1.03
N VAL A 56 -2.93 -5.62 0.68
CA VAL A 56 -2.54 -6.84 1.40
C VAL A 56 -2.16 -6.52 2.85
N ILE A 57 -1.33 -5.50 3.07
CA ILE A 57 -0.91 -5.12 4.42
C ILE A 57 -2.08 -4.50 5.17
N GLY A 58 -2.89 -3.64 4.55
CA GLY A 58 -4.06 -3.03 5.19
C GLY A 58 -5.04 -4.09 5.70
N GLU A 59 -5.38 -5.08 4.87
CA GLU A 59 -6.27 -6.19 5.23
C GLU A 59 -5.67 -7.08 6.33
N THR A 60 -4.36 -7.36 6.25
CA THR A 60 -3.64 -8.09 7.30
C THR A 60 -3.72 -7.35 8.64
N MET A 61 -3.54 -6.03 8.60
CA MET A 61 -3.52 -5.18 9.79
C MET A 61 -4.93 -4.89 10.35
N ALA A 62 -6.00 -5.09 9.58
CA ALA A 62 -7.38 -4.87 10.02
C ALA A 62 -7.74 -5.70 11.27
N SER A 63 -7.16 -6.90 11.39
CA SER A 63 -7.34 -7.81 12.53
C SER A 63 -6.47 -7.49 13.75
N LYS A 64 -5.51 -6.56 13.64
CA LYS A 64 -4.48 -6.28 14.66
C LYS A 64 -4.94 -5.18 15.60
N THR A 65 -5.09 -5.53 16.87
CA THR A 65 -5.74 -4.66 17.86
C THR A 65 -4.79 -4.15 18.93
N MET A 66 -3.59 -4.72 19.03
CA MET A 66 -2.59 -4.33 20.02
C MET A 66 -1.46 -3.51 19.38
N VAL A 67 -1.02 -2.44 20.06
CA VAL A 67 0.09 -1.58 19.63
C VAL A 67 1.36 -2.38 19.28
N GLN A 68 1.64 -3.48 20.00
CA GLN A 68 2.83 -4.30 19.76
C GLN A 68 2.76 -5.05 18.42
N GLU A 69 1.59 -5.47 17.97
CA GLU A 69 1.42 -6.11 16.67
C GLU A 69 1.77 -5.13 15.54
N TRP A 70 1.36 -3.87 15.68
CA TRP A 70 1.69 -2.80 14.74
C TRP A 70 3.18 -2.45 14.73
N LYS A 71 3.82 -2.42 15.89
CA LYS A 71 5.28 -2.23 15.99
C LYS A 71 6.04 -3.37 15.32
N ASN A 72 5.64 -4.62 15.57
CA ASN A 72 6.26 -5.80 14.98
C ASN A 72 6.12 -5.79 13.45
N ALA A 73 4.92 -5.50 12.93
CA ALA A 73 4.70 -5.37 11.50
C ALA A 73 5.61 -4.31 10.88
N LEU A 74 5.74 -3.15 11.51
CA LEU A 74 6.62 -2.09 11.04
C LEU A 74 8.10 -2.53 10.99
N VAL A 75 8.58 -3.26 12.01
CA VAL A 75 9.94 -3.79 12.02
C VAL A 75 10.17 -4.79 10.88
N VAL A 76 9.22 -5.70 10.65
CA VAL A 76 9.31 -6.68 9.57
C VAL A 76 9.35 -5.98 8.21
N LEU A 77 8.43 -5.03 7.97
CA LEU A 77 8.37 -4.26 6.72
C LEU A 77 9.65 -3.47 6.47
N THR A 78 10.18 -2.79 7.50
CA THR A 78 11.42 -2.01 7.39
C THR A 78 12.61 -2.91 7.02
N LYS A 79 12.68 -4.13 7.60
CA LYS A 79 13.73 -5.10 7.27
C LYS A 79 13.61 -5.60 5.84
N SER A 80 12.40 -5.96 5.41
CA SER A 80 12.16 -6.39 4.02
C SER A 80 12.48 -5.28 3.02
N ALA A 81 12.14 -4.02 3.32
CA ALA A 81 12.51 -2.88 2.47
C ALA A 81 14.03 -2.71 2.37
N ALA A 82 14.77 -2.96 3.45
CA ALA A 82 16.23 -2.89 3.46
C ALA A 82 16.91 -3.97 2.59
N GLU A 83 16.24 -5.09 2.31
CA GLU A 83 16.73 -6.11 1.36
C GLU A 83 16.63 -5.64 -0.10
N PHE A 84 15.75 -4.67 -0.39
CA PHE A 84 15.52 -4.13 -1.72
C PHE A 84 15.67 -2.58 -1.74
N PRO A 85 16.87 -2.04 -1.43
CA PRO A 85 17.06 -0.60 -1.25
C PRO A 85 16.80 0.24 -2.51
N ASP A 86 16.91 -0.37 -3.70
CA ASP A 86 16.67 0.27 -4.99
C ASP A 86 15.30 -0.07 -5.61
N MET A 87 14.36 -0.60 -4.83
CA MET A 87 13.03 -1.00 -5.32
C MET A 87 12.35 0.14 -6.11
N GLU A 88 12.36 1.35 -5.56
CA GLU A 88 11.69 2.52 -6.15
C GLU A 88 12.34 3.00 -7.45
N ASN A 89 13.68 2.97 -7.51
CA ASN A 89 14.43 3.53 -8.63
C ASN A 89 14.70 2.52 -9.76
N LYS A 90 14.78 1.22 -9.45
CA LYS A 90 15.13 0.17 -10.43
C LYS A 90 13.95 -0.75 -10.75
N ILE A 91 13.18 -1.17 -9.75
CA ILE A 91 12.14 -2.19 -9.94
C ILE A 91 10.81 -1.57 -10.36
N LEU A 92 10.37 -0.49 -9.71
CA LEU A 92 9.09 0.16 -10.06
C LEU A 92 9.01 0.63 -11.53
N PRO A 93 10.06 1.21 -12.15
CA PRO A 93 10.01 1.58 -13.56
C PRO A 93 9.87 0.36 -14.49
N ILE A 94 10.48 -0.77 -14.15
CA ILE A 94 10.37 -2.02 -14.92
C ILE A 94 8.95 -2.57 -14.79
N LEU A 95 8.43 -2.66 -13.57
CA LEU A 95 7.05 -3.10 -13.33
C LEU A 95 6.05 -2.20 -14.04
N LYS A 96 6.31 -0.89 -14.09
CA LYS A 96 5.51 0.06 -14.87
C LYS A 96 5.53 -0.21 -16.35
N CYS A 97 6.71 -0.43 -16.93
CA CYS A 97 6.81 -0.82 -18.33
C CYS A 97 6.01 -2.10 -18.63
N SER A 98 6.13 -3.12 -17.77
CA SER A 98 5.36 -4.37 -17.90
C SER A 98 3.86 -4.13 -17.82
N TYR A 99 3.41 -3.33 -16.86
CA TYR A 99 2.00 -2.98 -16.68
C TYR A 99 1.43 -2.16 -17.84
N ASP A 100 2.16 -1.15 -18.31
CA ASP A 100 1.75 -0.29 -19.44
C ASP A 100 1.66 -1.09 -20.76
N SER A 101 2.41 -2.19 -20.86
CA SER A 101 2.38 -3.10 -22.01
C SER A 101 1.17 -4.06 -22.01
N LEU A 102 0.44 -4.16 -20.90
CA LEU A 102 -0.78 -4.95 -20.83
C LEU A 102 -1.89 -4.25 -21.65
N VAL A 103 -2.58 -5.01 -22.49
CA VAL A 103 -3.67 -4.47 -23.33
C VAL A 103 -5.04 -4.67 -22.66
N ASP A 104 -5.15 -5.70 -21.83
CA ASP A 104 -6.39 -6.07 -21.15
C ASP A 104 -6.50 -5.41 -19.77
N GLU A 105 -7.59 -4.67 -19.56
CA GLU A 105 -7.86 -3.95 -18.31
C GLU A 105 -8.16 -4.87 -17.11
N ASN A 106 -8.66 -6.08 -17.35
CA ASN A 106 -8.84 -7.07 -16.29
C ASN A 106 -7.48 -7.59 -15.82
N ILE A 107 -6.55 -7.85 -16.76
CA ILE A 107 -5.19 -8.30 -16.41
C ILE A 107 -4.44 -7.20 -15.65
N LYS A 108 -4.61 -5.94 -16.07
CA LYS A 108 -4.10 -4.78 -15.33
C LYS A 108 -4.65 -4.70 -13.90
N SER A 109 -5.95 -4.94 -13.74
CA SER A 109 -6.59 -4.95 -12.42
C SER A 109 -6.02 -6.06 -11.52
N CYS A 110 -5.80 -7.26 -12.07
CA CYS A 110 -5.13 -8.36 -11.36
C CYS A 110 -3.68 -8.04 -10.97
N PHE A 111 -2.99 -7.16 -11.68
CA PHE A 111 -1.63 -6.76 -11.31
C PHE A 111 -1.60 -5.92 -10.01
N LEU A 112 -2.73 -5.32 -9.65
CA LEU A 112 -2.87 -4.41 -8.50
C LEU A 112 -3.64 -5.02 -7.32
N TYR A 113 -4.10 -6.28 -7.44
CA TYR A 113 -4.92 -6.99 -6.45
C TYR A 113 -4.33 -8.36 -6.12
#